data_AF-A0A7S4UV94-F1
#
_entry.id   AF-A0A7S4UV94-F1
#
_cell.length_a   1.000
_cell.length_b   1.000
_cell.length_c   1.000
_cell.angle_alpha   90.00
_cell.angle_beta   90.00
_cell.angle_gamma   90.00
#
_symmetry.space_group_name_H-M   'P 1'
#
loop_
_entity.id
_entity.type
_entity.pdbx_description
1 polymer ?
#
loop_
_entity_poly.entity_id
_entity_poly.type
_entity_poly.pdbx_seq_one_letter_code
_entity_poly.pdbx_strand_id
1 'polypeptide(L)'
;RSSDLFMNPSIGKALLVSPIAIAAKESPKTYLKSESFRLMSSIFSNASNSESEESYCIEALKSSTHDALTAIEQALKSGELLKAKRARDVLKASEHVVSFICRHGLLDLSLQKTMDSLLEQYKALSKSSPSAGVKQICAKLAEDVGSELEKKQVEVGKPKSALNPTTPKSSKKKKKSKKK
;
A
#
# COMPACT_ATOMS: atom_id res chain seq x y z
N ARG A 1 18.07 -21.30 -19.90
CA ARG A 1 17.28 -20.07 -20.12
C ARG A 1 17.36 -19.12 -18.91
N SER A 2 18.56 -18.86 -18.36
CA SER A 2 18.74 -18.04 -17.14
C SER A 2 19.56 -16.76 -17.35
N SER A 3 20.04 -16.50 -18.57
CA SER A 3 20.92 -15.35 -18.85
C SER A 3 20.18 -14.04 -19.11
N ASP A 4 18.91 -14.10 -19.54
CA ASP A 4 18.20 -12.90 -20.00
C ASP A 4 17.47 -12.15 -18.86
N LEU A 5 17.30 -12.81 -17.70
CA LEU A 5 16.66 -12.20 -16.52
C LEU A 5 17.48 -11.03 -15.95
N PHE A 6 18.81 -11.07 -16.13
CA PHE A 6 19.73 -10.01 -15.69
C PHE A 6 19.84 -8.85 -16.68
N MET A 7 19.27 -8.97 -17.87
CA MET A 7 19.35 -7.95 -18.93
C MET A 7 18.17 -6.96 -18.89
N ASN A 8 17.20 -7.15 -17.99
CA ASN A 8 16.13 -6.17 -17.75
C ASN A 8 16.43 -5.35 -16.48
N PRO A 9 16.78 -4.05 -16.60
CA PRO A 9 17.03 -3.17 -15.46
C PRO A 9 15.84 -3.05 -14.50
N SER A 10 14.61 -3.26 -14.95
CA SER A 10 13.42 -3.22 -14.09
C SER A 10 13.36 -4.39 -13.12
N ILE A 11 13.74 -5.59 -13.57
CA ILE A 11 13.82 -6.79 -12.71
C ILE A 11 14.88 -6.59 -11.63
N GLY A 12 16.05 -6.09 -12.01
CA GLY A 12 17.12 -5.79 -11.07
C GLY A 12 16.67 -4.83 -9.96
N LYS A 13 15.92 -3.78 -10.32
CA LYS A 13 15.36 -2.83 -9.34
C LYS A 13 14.39 -3.49 -8.36
N ALA A 14 13.51 -4.36 -8.85
CA ALA A 14 12.54 -5.06 -8.01
C ALA A 14 13.23 -6.01 -7.01
N LEU A 15 14.25 -6.75 -7.45
CA LEU A 15 15.03 -7.65 -6.59
C LEU A 15 15.84 -6.91 -5.51
N LEU A 16 16.15 -5.62 -5.72
CA LEU A 16 16.88 -4.81 -4.74
C LEU A 16 16.00 -4.29 -3.59
N VAL A 17 14.67 -4.44 -3.64
CA VAL A 17 13.80 -3.89 -2.59
C VAL A 17 14.08 -4.50 -1.21
N SER A 18 14.23 -5.83 -1.12
CA SER A 18 14.55 -6.49 0.16
C SER A 18 15.89 -6.00 0.76
N PRO A 19 17.03 -6.00 0.05
CA PRO A 19 18.27 -5.44 0.61
C PRO A 19 18.20 -3.94 0.90
N ILE A 20 17.44 -3.16 0.13
CA ILE A 20 17.17 -1.75 0.44
C ILE A 20 16.36 -1.61 1.75
N ALA A 21 15.36 -2.47 1.97
CA ALA A 21 14.58 -2.48 3.20
C ALA A 21 15.43 -2.87 4.42
N ILE A 22 16.37 -3.80 4.26
CA ILE A 22 17.37 -4.12 5.30
C ILE A 22 18.23 -2.89 5.60
N ALA A 23 18.78 -2.24 4.57
CA ALA A 23 19.58 -1.02 4.75
C ALA A 23 18.79 0.13 5.41
N ALA A 24 17.50 0.25 5.10
CA ALA A 24 16.60 1.23 5.71
C ALA A 24 16.43 1.01 7.22
N LYS A 25 16.45 -0.25 7.68
CA LYS A 25 16.32 -0.63 9.10
C LYS A 25 17.66 -0.53 9.83
N GLU A 26 18.69 -1.16 9.28
CA GLU A 26 19.89 -1.56 10.02
C GLU A 26 21.08 -0.61 9.83
N SER A 27 21.04 0.29 8.84
CA SER A 27 22.19 1.15 8.59
C SER A 27 22.51 2.04 9.80
N PRO A 28 23.77 2.12 10.26
CA PRO A 28 24.14 2.98 11.39
C PRO A 28 24.08 4.48 11.02
N LYS A 29 23.96 4.81 9.73
CA LYS A 29 23.97 6.19 9.26
C LYS A 29 22.58 6.62 8.82
N THR A 30 22.02 7.65 9.47
CA THR A 30 20.67 8.12 9.17
C THR A 30 20.46 8.55 7.71
N TYR A 31 21.50 9.07 7.05
CA TYR A 31 21.40 9.44 5.63
C TYR A 31 21.22 8.22 4.72
N LEU A 32 21.85 7.08 5.05
CA LEU A 32 21.68 5.84 4.29
C LEU A 32 20.28 5.28 4.49
N LYS A 33 19.73 5.37 5.70
CA LYS A 33 18.33 5.00 5.95
C LYS A 33 17.37 5.86 5.11
N SER A 34 17.54 7.18 5.14
CA SER A 34 16.73 8.13 4.35
C SER A 34 16.86 7.87 2.84
N GLU A 35 18.07 7.62 2.33
CA GLU A 35 18.27 7.29 0.91
C GLU A 35 17.61 5.96 0.53
N SER A 36 17.65 4.97 1.43
CA SER A 36 16.98 3.69 1.22
C SER A 36 15.46 3.87 1.06
N PHE A 37 14.83 4.73 1.87
CA PHE A 37 13.42 5.08 1.68
C PHE A 37 13.15 5.85 0.38
N ARG A 38 14.04 6.74 -0.05
CA ARG A 38 13.93 7.42 -1.34
C ARG A 38 13.99 6.43 -2.52
N LEU A 39 14.92 5.48 -2.48
CA LEU A 39 15.05 4.44 -3.49
C LEU A 39 13.82 3.54 -3.52
N MET A 40 13.37 3.08 -2.34
CA MET A 40 12.16 2.27 -2.20
C MET A 40 10.93 2.98 -2.75
N SER A 41 10.74 4.27 -2.40
CA SER A 41 9.69 5.11 -2.95
C SER A 41 9.73 5.16 -4.47
N SER A 42 10.90 5.35 -5.08
CA SER A 42 11.07 5.39 -6.53
C SER A 42 10.67 4.06 -7.20
N ILE A 43 11.09 2.93 -6.63
CA ILE A 43 10.80 1.60 -7.17
C ILE A 43 9.29 1.32 -7.16
N PHE A 44 8.61 1.51 -6.02
CA PHE A 44 7.17 1.28 -5.91
C PHE A 44 6.33 2.29 -6.71
N SER A 45 6.79 3.55 -6.85
CA SER A 45 6.09 4.55 -7.69
C SER A 45 6.00 4.11 -9.15
N ASN A 46 7.09 3.58 -9.71
CA ASN A 46 7.16 3.17 -11.11
C ASN A 46 6.27 1.94 -11.36
N ALA A 47 6.29 0.98 -10.43
CA ALA A 47 5.45 -0.20 -10.51
C ALA A 47 3.94 0.11 -10.44
N SER A 48 3.56 1.11 -9.65
CA SER A 48 2.17 1.55 -9.54
C SER A 48 1.64 2.31 -10.76
N ASN A 49 2.50 2.80 -11.65
CA ASN A 49 2.11 3.65 -12.79
C ASN A 49 2.24 2.96 -14.16
N SER A 50 2.95 1.84 -14.24
CA SER A 50 3.20 1.17 -15.51
C SER A 50 2.25 -0.02 -15.70
N GLU A 51 1.40 0.05 -16.72
CA GLU A 51 0.60 -1.10 -17.19
C GLU A 51 1.45 -2.12 -17.95
N SER A 52 2.71 -1.79 -18.29
CA SER A 52 3.61 -2.59 -19.11
C SER A 52 4.76 -3.24 -18.34
N GLU A 53 4.78 -3.17 -17.01
CA GLU A 53 5.80 -3.87 -16.23
C GLU A 53 5.63 -5.38 -16.42
N GLU A 54 6.75 -6.06 -16.68
CA GLU A 54 6.77 -7.50 -16.84
C GLU A 54 6.22 -8.16 -15.57
N SER A 55 5.35 -9.16 -15.72
CA SER A 55 4.71 -9.87 -14.61
C SER A 55 5.71 -10.30 -13.52
N TYR A 56 6.96 -10.59 -13.90
CA TYR A 56 8.02 -10.97 -12.97
C TYR A 56 8.45 -9.83 -12.02
N CYS A 57 8.55 -8.59 -12.50
CA CYS A 57 8.86 -7.43 -11.64
C CYS A 57 7.80 -7.26 -10.56
N ILE A 58 6.53 -7.36 -10.94
CA ILE A 58 5.41 -7.26 -10.00
C ILE A 58 5.49 -8.36 -8.95
N GLU A 59 5.73 -9.63 -9.34
CA GLU A 59 5.87 -10.72 -8.37
C GLU A 59 7.06 -10.53 -7.41
N ALA A 60 8.20 -10.03 -7.90
CA ALA A 60 9.35 -9.71 -7.05
C ALA A 60 9.06 -8.56 -6.06
N LEU A 61 8.27 -7.58 -6.47
CA LEU A 61 7.83 -6.49 -5.59
C LEU A 61 6.81 -6.98 -4.56
N LYS A 62 5.86 -7.84 -4.96
CA LYS A 62 4.91 -8.48 -4.04
C LYS A 62 5.63 -9.22 -2.93
N SER A 63 6.63 -10.04 -3.27
CA SER A 63 7.40 -10.80 -2.27
C SER A 63 8.21 -9.89 -1.33
N SER A 64 8.67 -8.73 -1.80
CA SER A 64 9.44 -7.77 -1.01
C SER A 64 8.57 -6.75 -0.24
N THR A 65 7.25 -6.78 -0.41
CA THR A 65 6.33 -5.80 0.17
C THR A 65 6.31 -5.85 1.69
N HIS A 66 6.41 -7.05 2.27
CA HIS A 66 6.44 -7.22 3.73
C HIS A 66 7.69 -6.58 4.35
N ASP A 67 8.86 -6.78 3.73
CA ASP A 67 10.12 -6.18 4.18
C ASP A 67 10.05 -4.65 4.12
N ALA A 68 9.52 -4.11 3.02
CA ALA A 68 9.35 -2.67 2.82
C ALA A 68 8.42 -2.07 3.88
N LEU A 69 7.26 -2.69 4.11
CA LEU A 69 6.27 -2.21 5.08
C LEU A 69 6.80 -2.27 6.51
N THR A 70 7.49 -3.36 6.87
CA THR A 70 8.16 -3.51 8.17
C THR A 70 9.24 -2.46 8.37
N ALA A 71 10.03 -2.14 7.34
CA ALA A 71 11.04 -1.09 7.42
C ALA A 71 10.43 0.30 7.68
N ILE A 72 9.31 0.61 7.02
CA ILE A 72 8.55 1.85 7.24
C ILE A 72 8.05 1.90 8.69
N GLU A 73 7.44 0.82 9.17
CA GLU A 73 6.91 0.74 10.54
C GLU A 73 8.00 0.99 11.59
N GLN A 74 9.17 0.35 11.43
CA GLN A 74 10.30 0.56 12.33
C GLN A 74 10.84 1.99 12.28
N ALA A 75 10.96 2.58 11.09
CA ALA A 75 11.41 3.95 10.93
C ALA A 75 10.51 4.96 11.67
N LEU A 76 9.19 4.77 11.59
CA LEU A 76 8.21 5.63 12.26
C LEU A 76 8.22 5.43 13.78
N LYS A 77 8.44 4.20 14.27
CA LYS A 77 8.58 3.92 15.72
C LYS A 77 9.89 4.46 16.33
N SER A 78 10.99 4.40 15.59
CA SER A 78 12.33 4.74 16.11
C SER A 78 12.55 6.22 16.43
N GLY A 79 11.71 7.13 15.90
CA GLY A 79 11.85 8.57 16.10
C GLY A 79 13.03 9.23 15.38
N GLU A 80 14.10 8.48 15.06
CA GLU A 80 15.33 8.96 14.43
C GLU A 80 15.07 9.67 13.09
N LEU A 81 14.09 9.15 12.33
CA LEU A 81 13.71 9.64 11.00
C LEU A 81 12.53 10.62 11.04
N LEU A 82 12.00 10.98 12.22
CA LEU A 82 10.85 11.88 12.33
C LEU A 82 11.19 13.37 12.23
N LYS A 83 12.48 13.72 12.02
CA LYS A 83 12.86 15.10 11.68
C LYS A 83 12.31 15.45 10.29
N ALA A 84 11.64 16.60 10.17
CA ALA A 84 10.73 16.93 9.06
C ALA A 84 11.19 16.55 7.64
N LYS A 85 12.46 16.79 7.26
CA LYS A 85 12.95 16.43 5.92
C LYS A 85 13.00 14.91 5.71
N ARG A 86 13.48 14.16 6.70
CA ARG A 86 13.62 12.69 6.65
C ARG A 86 12.28 11.98 6.82
N ALA A 87 11.39 12.57 7.62
CA ALA A 87 10.04 12.06 7.81
C ALA A 87 9.30 12.02 6.47
N ARG A 88 9.48 13.04 5.62
CA ARG A 88 8.90 13.07 4.28
C ARG A 88 9.39 11.94 3.40
N ASP A 89 10.66 11.53 3.49
CA ASP A 89 11.17 10.39 2.71
C ASP A 89 10.48 9.08 3.11
N VAL A 90 10.34 8.84 4.42
CA VAL A 90 9.65 7.66 4.97
C VAL A 90 8.17 7.66 4.57
N LEU A 91 7.49 8.81 4.71
CA LEU A 91 6.07 8.92 4.41
C LEU A 91 5.79 8.81 2.90
N LYS A 92 6.70 9.30 2.05
CA LYS A 92 6.58 9.12 0.60
C LYS A 92 6.83 7.68 0.17
N ALA A 93 7.73 6.97 0.85
CA ALA A 93 7.87 5.53 0.65
C ALA A 93 6.60 4.79 1.07
N SER A 94 6.03 5.15 2.22
CA SER A 94 4.74 4.62 2.68
C SER A 94 3.63 4.80 1.66
N GLU A 95 3.43 6.01 1.12
CA GLU A 95 2.38 6.29 0.14
C GLU A 95 2.45 5.34 -1.07
N HIS A 96 3.64 5.14 -1.62
CA HIS A 96 3.81 4.28 -2.78
C HIS A 96 3.68 2.78 -2.44
N VAL A 97 4.20 2.33 -1.29
CA VAL A 97 4.08 0.93 -0.86
C VAL A 97 2.62 0.59 -0.54
N VAL A 98 1.91 1.45 0.19
CA VAL A 98 0.48 1.29 0.49
C VAL A 98 -0.33 1.28 -0.80
N SER A 99 -0.10 2.25 -1.70
CA SER A 99 -0.76 2.30 -3.00
C SER A 99 -0.55 1.01 -3.80
N PHE A 100 0.67 0.46 -3.81
CA PHE A 100 0.97 -0.80 -4.47
C PHE A 100 0.23 -1.99 -3.84
N ILE A 101 0.21 -2.09 -2.50
CA ILE A 101 -0.52 -3.13 -1.77
C ILE A 101 -2.01 -3.11 -2.14
N CYS A 102 -2.63 -1.92 -2.12
CA CYS A 102 -4.05 -1.76 -2.42
C CYS A 102 -4.36 -2.08 -3.88
N ARG A 103 -3.55 -1.56 -4.82
CA ARG A 103 -3.71 -1.82 -6.27
C ARG A 103 -3.64 -3.31 -6.61
N HIS A 104 -2.77 -4.06 -5.93
CA HIS A 104 -2.55 -5.48 -6.22
C HIS A 104 -3.25 -6.44 -5.25
N GLY A 105 -4.07 -5.94 -4.32
CA GLY A 105 -4.85 -6.77 -3.40
C GLY A 105 -4.00 -7.66 -2.49
N LEU A 106 -2.84 -7.18 -2.04
CA LEU A 106 -1.85 -8.00 -1.32
C LEU A 106 -2.14 -8.16 0.17
N LEU A 107 -3.23 -7.56 0.67
CA LEU A 107 -3.51 -7.55 2.09
C LEU A 107 -3.80 -8.99 2.56
N ASP A 108 -2.84 -9.63 3.22
CA ASP A 108 -3.03 -10.86 3.98
C ASP A 108 -3.17 -10.54 5.49
N LEU A 109 -3.25 -11.55 6.36
CA LEU A 109 -3.37 -11.33 7.81
C LEU A 109 -2.12 -10.69 8.43
N SER A 110 -0.94 -10.94 7.87
CA SER A 110 0.34 -10.42 8.37
C SER A 110 0.46 -8.94 8.03
N LEU A 111 0.29 -8.59 6.75
CA LEU A 111 0.29 -7.22 6.25
C LEU A 111 -0.82 -6.39 6.86
N GLN A 112 -2.00 -6.98 7.11
CA GLN A 112 -3.10 -6.28 7.79
C GLN A 112 -2.69 -5.79 9.19
N LYS A 113 -2.02 -6.61 9.99
CA LYS A 113 -1.55 -6.19 11.33
C LYS A 113 -0.53 -5.06 11.25
N THR A 114 0.39 -5.13 10.29
CA THR A 114 1.37 -4.07 10.06
C THR A 114 0.68 -2.78 9.60
N MET A 115 -0.33 -2.88 8.72
CA MET A 115 -1.14 -1.75 8.27
C MET A 115 -1.94 -1.11 9.40
N ASP A 116 -2.53 -1.92 10.29
CA ASP A 116 -3.22 -1.44 11.50
C ASP A 116 -2.25 -0.66 12.41
N SER A 117 -1.04 -1.17 12.64
CA SER A 117 -0.03 -0.45 13.43
C SER A 117 0.44 0.84 12.76
N LEU A 118 0.60 0.83 11.43
CA LEU A 118 0.95 2.03 10.66
C LEU A 118 -0.17 3.07 10.72
N LEU A 119 -1.44 2.65 10.64
CA LEU A 119 -2.60 3.53 10.78
C LEU A 119 -2.58 4.29 12.10
N GLU A 120 -2.30 3.60 13.21
CA GLU A 120 -2.17 4.24 14.53
C GLU A 120 -1.02 5.25 14.55
N GLN A 121 0.13 4.90 13.96
CA GLN A 121 1.28 5.78 13.88
C GLN A 121 1.01 7.02 13.01
N TYR A 122 0.31 6.89 11.88
CA TYR A 122 -0.11 8.02 11.06
C TYR A 122 -1.07 8.93 11.80
N LYS A 123 -2.06 8.37 12.52
CA LYS A 123 -2.98 9.14 13.37
C LYS A 123 -2.26 9.87 14.50
N ALA A 124 -1.24 9.25 15.09
CA ALA A 124 -0.43 9.87 16.14
C ALA A 124 0.39 11.04 15.57
N LEU A 125 1.12 10.80 14.47
CA LEU A 125 1.99 11.80 13.83
C LEU A 125 1.20 12.96 13.21
N SER A 126 -0.01 12.73 12.71
CA SER A 126 -0.86 13.81 12.18
C SER A 126 -1.28 14.81 13.25
N LYS A 127 -1.35 14.36 14.51
CA LYS A 127 -1.68 15.21 15.66
C LYS A 127 -0.44 15.85 16.29
N SER A 128 0.64 15.09 16.45
CA SER A 128 1.80 15.49 17.27
C SER A 128 2.96 16.15 16.51
N SER A 129 3.06 15.97 15.19
CA SER A 129 4.21 16.49 14.42
C SER A 129 4.25 18.03 14.42
N PRO A 130 5.42 18.68 14.55
CA PRO A 130 5.51 20.13 14.44
C PRO A 130 5.40 20.63 12.99
N SER A 131 5.56 19.75 11.99
CA SER A 131 5.53 20.13 10.58
C SER A 131 4.13 19.96 9.98
N ALA A 132 3.53 21.07 9.52
CA ALA A 132 2.22 21.04 8.87
C ALA A 132 2.17 20.08 7.66
N GLY A 133 3.23 20.06 6.85
CA GLY A 133 3.32 19.13 5.72
C GLY A 133 3.35 17.66 6.14
N VAL A 134 4.07 17.33 7.22
CA VAL A 134 4.05 15.97 7.78
C VAL A 134 2.66 15.63 8.32
N LYS A 135 1.98 16.57 9.01
CA LYS A 135 0.63 16.35 9.51
C LYS A 135 -0.34 15.99 8.39
N GLN A 136 -0.30 16.76 7.30
CA GLN A 136 -1.17 16.57 6.15
C GLN A 136 -0.93 15.22 5.47
N ILE A 137 0.33 14.85 5.23
CA ILE A 137 0.67 13.56 4.60
C ILE A 137 0.20 12.40 5.49
N CYS A 138 0.45 12.45 6.80
CA CYS A 138 -0.01 11.41 7.73
C CYS A 138 -1.54 11.33 7.81
N ALA A 139 -2.24 12.46 7.79
CA ALA A 139 -3.71 12.46 7.79
C ALA A 139 -4.27 11.76 6.54
N LYS A 140 -3.72 12.07 5.36
CA LYS A 140 -4.10 11.41 4.10
C LYS A 140 -3.79 9.91 4.14
N LEU A 141 -2.59 9.52 4.56
CA LEU A 141 -2.21 8.11 4.67
C LEU A 141 -3.11 7.35 5.66
N ALA A 142 -3.52 7.97 6.76
CA ALA A 142 -4.44 7.35 7.70
C ALA A 142 -5.84 7.12 7.09
N GLU A 143 -6.31 8.04 6.26
CA GLU A 143 -7.58 7.91 5.53
C GLU A 143 -7.50 6.82 4.45
N ASP A 144 -6.43 6.82 3.64
CA ASP A 144 -6.20 5.84 2.59
C ASP A 144 -6.10 4.42 3.18
N VAL A 145 -5.29 4.24 4.22
CA VAL A 145 -5.13 2.94 4.90
C VAL A 145 -6.42 2.50 5.59
N GLY A 146 -7.10 3.41 6.29
CA GLY A 146 -8.35 3.10 7.00
C GLY A 146 -9.45 2.63 6.06
N SER A 147 -9.63 3.33 4.94
CA SER A 147 -10.64 2.99 3.93
C SER A 147 -10.42 1.60 3.33
N GLU A 148 -9.15 1.22 3.11
CA GLU A 148 -8.78 -0.07 2.51
C GLU A 148 -8.92 -1.23 3.50
N LEU A 149 -8.60 -1.01 4.77
CA LEU A 149 -8.84 -1.98 5.84
C LEU A 149 -10.34 -2.25 6.04
N GLU A 150 -11.17 -1.20 5.99
CA GLU A 150 -12.63 -1.33 6.12
C GLU A 150 -13.25 -2.13 4.96
N LYS A 151 -12.87 -1.84 3.71
CA LYS A 151 -13.35 -2.58 2.53
C LYS A 151 -13.16 -4.09 2.68
N LYS A 152 -11.99 -4.51 3.17
CA LYS A 152 -11.66 -5.92 3.36
C LYS A 152 -12.43 -6.59 4.50
N GLN A 153 -12.71 -5.87 5.59
CA GLN A 153 -13.55 -6.39 6.67
C GLN A 153 -14.99 -6.65 6.19
N VAL A 154 -15.52 -5.79 5.30
CA VAL A 154 -16.85 -5.97 4.70
C VAL A 154 -16.89 -7.18 3.76
N GLU A 155 -15.79 -7.51 3.07
CA GLU A 155 -15.71 -8.73 2.24
C GLU A 155 -15.67 -10.02 3.06
N VAL A 156 -14.99 -10.03 4.20
CA VAL A 156 -14.93 -11.20 5.11
C VAL A 156 -16.26 -11.42 5.85
N GLY A 157 -17.07 -10.38 6.00
CA GLY A 157 -18.39 -10.43 6.65
C GLY A 157 -19.55 -10.92 5.78
N LYS A 158 -19.34 -11.21 4.48
CA LYS A 158 -20.38 -11.82 3.64
C LYS A 158 -20.37 -13.35 3.81
N PRO A 159 -21.37 -13.96 4.48
CA PRO A 159 -21.52 -15.40 4.38
C PRO A 159 -21.75 -15.76 2.91
N LYS A 160 -20.98 -16.73 2.41
CA LYS A 160 -21.35 -17.51 1.23
C LYS A 160 -22.63 -18.26 1.56
N SER A 161 -23.77 -17.57 1.53
CA SER A 161 -25.06 -18.23 1.52
C SER A 161 -25.23 -18.86 0.15
N ALA A 162 -25.23 -20.17 0.18
CA ALA A 162 -25.62 -21.03 -0.91
C ALA A 162 -26.91 -20.55 -1.60
N LEU A 163 -26.95 -20.82 -2.91
CA LEU A 163 -28.12 -21.24 -3.68
C LEU A 163 -29.48 -20.88 -3.08
N ASN A 164 -30.21 -19.98 -3.73
CA ASN A 164 -31.61 -20.28 -4.08
C ASN A 164 -32.19 -19.31 -5.12
N PRO A 165 -33.28 -19.72 -5.80
CA PRO A 165 -33.44 -19.58 -7.24
C PRO A 165 -34.31 -18.39 -7.65
N THR A 166 -34.15 -18.07 -8.93
CA THR A 166 -35.06 -17.38 -9.84
C THR A 166 -36.51 -17.28 -9.37
N THR A 167 -37.00 -16.06 -9.17
CA THR A 167 -38.42 -15.71 -9.36
C THR A 167 -38.55 -14.30 -9.94
N PRO A 168 -39.63 -14.01 -10.69
CA PRO A 168 -39.57 -13.18 -11.88
C PRO A 168 -39.90 -11.70 -11.65
N LYS A 169 -39.31 -10.86 -12.51
CA LYS A 169 -39.61 -9.42 -12.70
C LYS A 169 -41.11 -9.15 -12.75
N SER A 170 -41.64 -8.39 -11.80
CA SER A 170 -42.95 -7.74 -11.96
C SER A 170 -42.81 -6.57 -12.94
N SER A 171 -43.43 -6.73 -14.11
CA SER A 171 -43.49 -5.70 -15.14
C SER A 171 -44.51 -4.62 -14.76
N LYS A 172 -44.05 -3.38 -14.61
CA LYS A 172 -44.86 -2.15 -14.67
C LYS A 172 -45.75 -2.17 -15.92
N LYS A 173 -47.08 -2.23 -15.76
CA LYS A 173 -48.03 -2.02 -16.85
C LYS A 173 -48.72 -0.65 -16.70
N LYS A 174 -48.44 0.21 -17.68
CA LYS A 174 -48.96 1.58 -17.86
C LYS A 174 -50.47 1.57 -18.21
N LYS A 175 -51.20 2.41 -17.49
CA LYS A 175 -52.38 3.24 -17.84
C LYS A 175 -52.92 3.13 -19.30
N LYS A 176 -54.22 2.84 -19.45
CA LYS A 176 -55.05 3.39 -20.55
C LYS A 176 -56.54 3.41 -20.15
N SER A 177 -57.12 4.62 -20.23
CA SER A 177 -58.54 4.92 -20.14
C SER A 177 -59.25 4.70 -21.49
N LYS A 178 -60.57 4.45 -21.44
CA LYS A 178 -61.69 5.14 -22.16
C LYS A 178 -62.73 4.20 -22.85
N LYS A 179 -64.01 4.59 -22.67
CA LYS A 179 -65.28 4.18 -23.33
C LYS A 179 -65.76 2.75 -22.98
N LYS A 180 -67.02 2.52 -22.60
CA LYS A 180 -68.26 3.11 -23.09
C LYS A 180 -69.26 3.31 -21.95
#